data_AF-A0A7C9PH54-F1
#
_entry.id   AF-A0A7C9PH54-F1
#
_cell.length_a   1.000
_cell.length_b   1.000
_cell.length_c   1.000
_cell.angle_alpha   90.00
_cell.angle_beta   90.00
_cell.angle_gamma   90.00
#
_symmetry.space_group_name_H-M   'P 1'
#
loop_
_entity.id
_entity.type
_entity.pdbx_description
1 polymer ?
#
loop_
_entity_poly.entity_id
_entity_poly.type
_entity_poly.pdbx_seq_one_letter_code
_entity_poly.pdbx_strand_id
1 'polypeptide(L)' 'MSESAMQSLEAHIPELAEGAFKQAYLQALTVGGKALLARDGQLVEAKADGTERVIRSLAKPTAVTPGTQRLLRRQG' A
#
# COMPACT_ATOMS: atom_id res chain seq x y z
N MET A 1 13.55 27.94 -1.25
CA MET A 1 12.29 27.22 -1.56
C MET A 1 11.21 27.81 -0.67
N SER A 2 10.07 28.24 -1.21
CA SER A 2 8.97 28.82 -0.40
C SER A 2 7.99 27.74 0.02
N GLU A 3 7.25 27.99 1.10
CA GLU A 3 6.14 27.13 1.53
C GLU A 3 5.10 26.92 0.41
N SER A 4 4.79 27.98 -0.34
CA SER A 4 3.88 27.91 -1.50
C SER A 4 4.38 27.00 -2.62
N ALA A 5 5.70 26.96 -2.86
CA ALA A 5 6.29 26.06 -3.84
C ALA A 5 6.24 24.60 -3.36
N MET A 6 6.42 24.34 -2.06
CA MET A 6 6.29 23.00 -1.48
C MET A 6 4.84 22.50 -1.55
N GLN A 7 3.87 23.32 -1.15
CA GLN A 7 2.44 22.97 -1.22
C GLN A 7 2.00 22.61 -2.65
N SER A 8 2.50 23.35 -3.64
CA SER A 8 2.23 23.07 -5.05
C SER A 8 2.75 21.70 -5.48
N LEU A 9 3.93 21.29 -5.00
CA LEU A 9 4.48 19.95 -5.26
C LEU A 9 3.73 18.87 -4.49
N GLU A 10 3.36 19.12 -3.24
CA GLU A 10 2.57 18.19 -2.42
C GLU A 10 1.20 17.89 -3.03
N ALA A 11 0.59 18.86 -3.71
CA ALA A 11 -0.67 18.68 -4.42
C ALA A 11 -0.59 17.60 -5.51
N HIS A 12 0.60 17.32 -6.06
CA HIS A 12 0.82 16.26 -7.05
C HIS A 12 1.12 14.89 -6.45
N ILE A 13 1.44 14.80 -5.15
CA ILE A 13 1.77 13.52 -4.50
C ILE A 13 0.65 12.47 -4.64
N PRO A 14 -0.64 12.79 -4.42
CA PRO A 14 -1.70 11.80 -4.54
C PRO A 14 -1.79 11.16 -5.93
N GLU A 15 -1.71 11.97 -6.98
CA GLU A 15 -1.77 11.50 -8.38
C GLU A 15 -0.55 10.63 -8.72
N LEU A 16 0.65 11.09 -8.37
CA LEU A 16 1.89 10.34 -8.59
C LEU A 16 1.89 9.01 -7.84
N ALA A 17 1.42 9.00 -6.59
CA ALA A 17 1.29 7.79 -5.79
C ALA A 17 0.32 6.81 -6.45
N GLU A 18 -0.86 7.26 -6.88
CA GLU A 18 -1.85 6.42 -7.55
C GLU A 18 -1.26 5.76 -8.81
N GLY A 19 -0.58 6.56 -9.64
CA GLY A 19 0.12 6.06 -10.83
C GLY A 19 1.17 4.99 -10.50
N ALA A 20 2.01 5.27 -9.51
CA ALA A 20 3.05 4.33 -9.06
C ALA A 20 2.47 3.01 -8.55
N PHE A 21 1.38 3.04 -7.77
CA PHE A 21 0.71 1.83 -7.30
C PHE A 21 0.13 1.00 -8.45
N LYS A 22 -0.52 1.64 -9.44
CA LYS A 22 -1.04 0.94 -10.63
C LYS A 22 0.08 0.28 -11.42
N GLN A 23 1.18 0.99 -11.64
CA GLN A 23 2.35 0.44 -12.35
C GLN A 23 2.95 -0.76 -11.61
N ALA A 24 3.14 -0.65 -10.29
CA ALA A 24 3.66 -1.74 -9.47
C ALA A 24 2.75 -2.98 -9.50
N TYR A 25 1.43 -2.79 -9.44
CA TYR A 25 0.46 -3.88 -9.56
C TYR A 25 0.58 -4.60 -10.92
N LEU A 26 0.55 -3.86 -12.02
CA LEU A 26 0.68 -4.43 -13.37
C LEU A 26 2.03 -5.13 -13.57
N GLN A 27 3.11 -4.54 -13.05
CA GLN A 27 4.44 -5.15 -13.11
C GLN A 27 4.50 -6.46 -12.33
N ALA A 28 3.93 -6.52 -11.13
CA ALA A 28 3.87 -7.73 -10.31
C ALA A 28 3.10 -8.86 -11.01
N LEU A 29 1.96 -8.55 -11.63
CA LEU A 29 1.20 -9.51 -12.43
C LEU A 29 1.98 -9.98 -13.67
N THR A 30 2.61 -9.06 -14.40
CA THR A 30 3.27 -9.38 -15.67
C THR A 30 4.58 -10.14 -15.46
N VAL A 31 5.38 -9.76 -14.47
CA VAL A 31 6.72 -10.34 -14.23
C VAL A 31 6.66 -11.49 -13.23
N GLY A 32 5.91 -11.32 -12.14
CA GLY A 32 5.83 -12.30 -11.05
C GLY A 32 4.63 -13.26 -11.15
N GLY A 33 3.70 -13.02 -12.08
CA GLY A 33 2.47 -13.81 -12.24
C GLY A 33 1.40 -13.55 -11.19
N LYS A 34 1.68 -12.72 -10.17
CA LYS A 34 0.79 -12.44 -9.05
C LYS A 34 1.14 -11.18 -8.27
N ALA A 35 0.15 -10.64 -7.55
CA ALA A 35 0.28 -9.54 -6.61
C ALA A 35 -0.39 -9.91 -5.28
N LEU A 36 0.14 -9.39 -4.16
CA LEU A 36 -0.50 -9.48 -2.85
C LEU A 36 -1.15 -8.14 -2.51
N LEU A 37 -2.43 -8.16 -2.17
CA LEU A 37 -3.25 -6.99 -1.91
C LEU A 37 -3.81 -7.04 -0.49
N ALA A 38 -3.81 -5.91 0.19
CA ALA A 38 -4.57 -5.72 1.43
C ALA A 38 -5.94 -5.10 1.07
N ARG A 39 -7.01 -5.90 1.09
CA ARG A 39 -8.37 -5.46 0.74
C ARG A 39 -9.34 -5.92 1.84
N ASP A 40 -10.20 -5.02 2.31
CA ASP A 40 -11.26 -5.33 3.29
C ASP A 40 -10.77 -6.06 4.56
N GLY A 41 -9.59 -5.69 5.05
CA GLY A 41 -8.98 -6.34 6.22
C GLY A 41 -8.47 -7.75 5.95
N GLN A 42 -8.26 -8.12 4.69
CA GLN A 42 -7.76 -9.42 4.26
C GLN A 42 -6.52 -9.27 3.39
N LEU A 43 -5.65 -10.28 3.44
CA LEU A 43 -4.55 -10.45 2.49
C LEU A 43 -5.05 -11.33 1.35
N VAL A 44 -5.06 -10.80 0.14
CA VAL A 44 -5.55 -11.44 -1.08
C VAL A 44 -4.39 -11.64 -2.06
N GLU A 45 -4.26 -12.84 -2.61
CA GLU A 45 -3.42 -13.12 -3.77
C GLU A 45 -4.25 -12.90 -5.04
N ALA A 46 -3.83 -11.97 -5.89
CA ALA A 46 -4.37 -11.79 -7.24
C ALA A 46 -3.37 -12.36 -8.25
N LYS A 47 -3.84 -13.16 -9.21
CA LYS A 47 -3.00 -13.79 -10.24
C LYS A 47 -3.22 -13.17 -11.60
N ALA A 48 -2.24 -13.31 -12.49
CA ALA A 48 -2.30 -12.79 -13.86
C ALA A 48 -3.43 -13.40 -14.70
N ASP A 49 -3.94 -14.58 -14.32
CA ASP A 49 -5.12 -15.23 -14.93
C ASP A 49 -6.45 -14.61 -14.49
N GLY A 50 -6.43 -13.58 -13.64
CA GLY A 50 -7.60 -12.89 -13.11
C GLY A 50 -8.23 -13.54 -11.89
N THR A 51 -7.67 -14.66 -11.39
CA THR A 51 -8.18 -15.29 -10.17
C THR A 51 -7.69 -14.57 -8.92
N GLU A 52 -8.57 -14.48 -7.91
CA GLU A 52 -8.24 -13.96 -6.58
C GLU A 52 -8.44 -15.04 -5.52
N ARG A 53 -7.53 -15.08 -4.54
CA ARG A 53 -7.62 -15.98 -3.39
C ARG A 53 -7.32 -15.24 -2.10
N VAL A 54 -8.23 -15.30 -1.14
CA VAL A 54 -7.97 -14.85 0.23
C VAL A 54 -6.95 -15.79 0.88
N ILE A 55 -5.83 -15.24 1.35
CA ILE A 55 -4.81 -15.98 2.09
C ILE A 55 -5.18 -16.04 3.57
N ARG A 56 -5.49 -14.88 4.17
CA ARG A 56 -5.80 -14.74 5.60
C ARG A 56 -6.43 -13.40 5.91
N SER A 57 -7.06 -13.31 7.08
CA SER A 57 -7.44 -12.01 7.67
C SER A 57 -6.19 -11.29 8.20
N LEU A 58 -6.16 -9.97 8.00
CA LEU A 58 -5.19 -9.06 8.60
C LEU A 58 -5.63 -8.70 10.01
N ALA A 59 -4.65 -8.44 10.88
CA ALA A 59 -4.94 -7.92 12.22
C ALA A 59 -5.58 -6.52 12.10
N LYS A 60 -6.42 -6.15 13.06
CA LYS A 60 -7.01 -4.82 13.11
C LYS A 60 -5.90 -3.76 13.15
N PRO A 61 -6.05 -2.64 12.41
CA PRO A 61 -5.10 -1.53 12.50
C PRO A 61 -4.91 -1.09 13.95
N THR A 62 -3.67 -0.84 14.34
CA THR A 62 -3.38 -0.29 15.66
C THR A 62 -3.57 1.22 15.60
N ALA A 63 -4.59 1.74 16.29
CA ALA A 63 -4.75 3.18 16.44
C ALA A 63 -3.55 3.77 17.19
N VAL A 64 -3.04 4.90 16.70
CA VAL A 64 -1.96 5.65 17.34
C VAL A 64 -2.39 7.08 17.58
N THR A 65 -2.07 7.60 18.76
CA THR A 65 -2.32 9.01 19.09
C THR A 65 -1.12 9.85 18.63
N PRO A 66 -1.31 10.98 17.92
CA PRO A 66 -0.21 11.86 17.55
C PRO A 66 0.68 12.22 18.74
N GLY A 67 2.00 12.23 18.53
CA GLY A 67 2.99 12.49 19.58
C GLY A 67 3.35 11.27 20.45
N THR A 68 2.70 10.11 20.26
CA THR A 68 3.10 8.88 20.97
C THR A 68 4.25 8.16 20.28
N GLN A 69 5.26 7.77 21.06
CA GLN A 69 6.34 6.91 20.58
C GLN A 69 5.99 5.44 20.84
N ARG A 70 6.19 4.58 19.83
CA ARG A 70 5.95 3.14 19.94
C ARG A 70 7.16 2.37 19.45
N LEU A 71 7.66 1.46 20.28
CA LEU A 71 8.67 0.49 19.88
C LEU A 71 7.99 -0.69 19.19
N LEU A 72 8.25 -0.84 17.89
CA LEU A 72 7.84 -2.03 17.16
C LEU A 72 8.81 -3.16 17.50
N ARG A 73 8.36 -4.12 18.30
CA ARG A 73 9.06 -5.41 18.43
C ARG A 73 8.77 -6.22 17.16
N ARG A 74 9.80 -6.51 16.39
CA ARG A 74 9.70 -7.45 15.27
C ARG A 74 9.36 -8.83 15.83
N GLN A 75 8.13 -9.29 15.60
CA GLN A 75 7.76 -10.67 15.88
C GLN A 75 8.35 -11.52 14.75
N GLY A 76 9.24 -12.44 15.12
CA GLY A 76 9.88 -13.38 14.22
C GLY A 76 8.93 -14.46 13.73
#